data_AF-A0A961UD58-F1
#
_entry.id   AF-A0A961UD58-F1
#
_cell.length_a   1.000
_cell.length_b   1.000
_cell.length_c   1.000
_cell.angle_alpha   90.00
_cell.angle_beta   90.00
_cell.angle_gamma   90.00
#
_symmetry.space_group_name_H-M   'P 1'
#
loop_
_entity.id
_entity.type
_entity.pdbx_description
1 polymer ?
#
loop_
_entity_poly.entity_id
_entity_poly.type
_entity_poly.pdbx_seq_one_letter_code
_entity_poly.pdbx_strand_id
1 'polypeptide(L)'
;MSGPAAAHLKKIRMNLARSAEHPNGSPQHGYEFTAPLDSDGHIDAAAWKQEREHCRVRRFWGLEADDVGHLVHRPGGSWAFIYDIEGDEDDEAGYRFG
;
A
#
# COMPACT_ATOMS: atom_id res chain seq x y z
N MET A 1 -22.07 -15.43 -14.72
CA MET A 1 -21.36 -14.14 -14.89
C MET A 1 -21.85 -13.21 -13.80
N SER A 2 -21.17 -13.17 -12.65
CA SER A 2 -21.48 -12.16 -11.64
C SER A 2 -20.98 -10.82 -12.17
N GLY A 3 -21.86 -9.81 -12.20
CA GLY A 3 -21.45 -8.43 -12.49
C GLY A 3 -20.46 -7.94 -11.43
N PRO A 4 -19.76 -6.81 -11.67
CA PRO A 4 -18.79 -6.30 -10.71
C PRO A 4 -19.49 -6.06 -9.38
N ALA A 5 -19.07 -6.79 -8.34
CA ALA A 5 -19.44 -6.44 -6.98
C ALA A 5 -18.96 -5.00 -6.74
N ALA A 6 -19.74 -4.19 -6.02
CA ALA A 6 -19.29 -2.86 -5.64
C ALA A 6 -17.96 -2.99 -4.90
N ALA A 7 -16.89 -2.44 -5.48
CA ALA A 7 -15.57 -2.53 -4.89
C ALA A 7 -15.55 -1.70 -3.60
N HIS A 8 -15.61 -2.38 -2.47
CA HIS A 8 -15.58 -1.73 -1.17
C HIS A 8 -14.13 -1.50 -0.76
N LEU A 9 -13.80 -0.27 -0.38
CA LEU A 9 -12.50 0.06 0.21
C LEU A 9 -12.25 -0.79 1.47
N LYS A 10 -11.07 -1.40 1.55
CA LYS A 10 -10.60 -2.18 2.69
C LYS A 10 -9.36 -1.54 3.28
N LYS A 11 -9.24 -1.59 4.60
CA LYS A 11 -7.98 -1.31 5.30
C LYS A 11 -7.16 -2.60 5.34
N ILE A 12 -5.92 -2.52 4.86
CA ILE A 12 -4.99 -3.63 4.75
C ILE A 12 -3.78 -3.29 5.61
N ARG A 13 -3.34 -4.23 6.46
CA ARG A 13 -2.13 -4.10 7.28
C ARG A 13 -1.13 -5.19 6.90
N MET A 14 0.08 -4.77 6.56
CA MET A 14 1.21 -5.63 6.27
C MET A 14 2.27 -5.41 7.34
N ASN A 15 2.54 -6.44 8.13
CA ASN A 15 3.61 -6.41 9.12
C ASN A 15 4.91 -6.93 8.50
N LEU A 16 6.05 -6.40 8.95
CA LEU A 16 7.37 -6.82 8.53
C LEU A 16 7.54 -8.32 8.78
N ALA A 17 7.83 -9.07 7.72
CA ALA A 17 8.16 -10.48 7.81
C ALA A 17 9.54 -10.68 8.45
N ARG A 18 9.93 -11.94 8.64
CA ARG A 18 11.22 -12.27 9.25
C ARG A 18 12.38 -11.70 8.45
N SER A 19 13.30 -11.03 9.12
CA SER A 19 14.56 -10.49 8.59
C SER A 19 15.71 -10.75 9.58
N ALA A 20 16.94 -10.42 9.21
CA ALA A 20 18.10 -10.59 10.09
C ALA A 20 17.96 -9.82 11.41
N GLU A 21 17.42 -8.59 11.35
CA GLU A 21 17.19 -7.72 12.51
C GLU A 21 15.89 -8.06 13.25
N HIS A 22 14.92 -8.66 12.53
CA HIS A 22 13.64 -9.08 13.07
C HIS A 22 13.38 -10.56 12.80
N PRO A 23 14.03 -11.49 13.54
CA PRO A 23 13.95 -12.93 13.26
C PRO A 23 12.54 -13.52 13.39
N ASN A 24 11.64 -12.85 14.13
CA ASN A 24 10.24 -13.23 14.29
C ASN A 24 9.29 -12.34 13.46
N GLY A 25 9.83 -11.49 12.58
CA GLY A 25 9.12 -10.36 12.00
C GLY A 25 8.84 -9.29 13.05
N SER A 26 8.05 -8.28 12.67
CA SER A 26 7.65 -7.25 13.62
C SER A 26 6.26 -6.69 13.32
N PRO A 27 5.33 -6.71 14.29
CA PRO A 27 4.06 -6.02 14.17
C PRO A 27 4.19 -4.49 14.34
N GLN A 28 5.37 -4.01 14.75
CA GLN A 28 5.70 -2.59 14.95
C GLN A 28 6.41 -1.97 13.75
N HIS A 29 6.67 -2.75 12.69
CA HIS A 29 7.26 -2.26 11.45
C HIS A 29 6.39 -2.75 10.29
N GLY A 30 6.04 -1.88 9.35
CA GLY A 30 5.24 -2.25 8.21
C GLY A 30 4.41 -1.13 7.62
N TYR A 31 3.34 -1.53 6.94
CA TYR A 31 2.46 -0.63 6.19
C TYR A 31 1.00 -0.86 6.54
N GLU A 32 0.24 0.22 6.58
CA GLU A 32 -1.22 0.19 6.55
C GLU A 32 -1.69 1.02 5.36
N PHE A 33 -2.59 0.47 4.55
CA PHE A 33 -3.13 1.21 3.42
C PHE A 33 -4.59 0.86 3.15
N THR A 34 -5.26 1.76 2.44
CA THR A 34 -6.63 1.53 1.98
C THR A 34 -6.62 1.25 0.49
N ALA A 35 -7.33 0.19 0.07
CA ALA A 35 -7.48 -0.15 -1.34
C ALA A 35 -8.83 -0.83 -1.60
N PRO A 36 -9.42 -0.66 -2.80
CA PRO A 36 -10.53 -1.48 -3.23
C PRO A 36 -10.03 -2.87 -3.60
N LEU A 37 -10.74 -3.90 -3.12
CA LEU A 37 -10.45 -5.29 -3.44
C LEU A 37 -11.57 -5.90 -4.28
N ASP A 38 -11.20 -6.78 -5.20
CA ASP A 38 -12.14 -7.63 -5.93
C ASP A 38 -12.64 -8.81 -5.08
N SER A 39 -13.46 -9.68 -5.69
CA SER A 39 -14.01 -10.88 -5.04
C SER A 39 -12.96 -11.90 -4.61
N ASP A 40 -11.80 -11.89 -5.25
CA ASP A 40 -10.69 -12.81 -5.01
C ASP A 40 -9.68 -12.22 -4.00
N GLY A 41 -9.90 -10.98 -3.56
CA GLY A 41 -9.07 -10.27 -2.59
C GLY A 41 -7.87 -9.56 -3.22
N HIS A 42 -7.80 -9.44 -4.55
CA HIS A 42 -6.76 -8.65 -5.23
C HIS A 42 -7.16 -7.18 -5.30
N ILE A 43 -6.17 -6.29 -5.41
CA ILE A 43 -6.44 -4.86 -5.60
C ILE A 43 -7.08 -4.64 -6.97
N ASP A 44 -8.28 -4.06 -6.98
CA ASP A 44 -9.01 -3.74 -8.19
C ASP A 44 -8.51 -2.42 -8.79
N ALA A 45 -7.79 -2.51 -9.92
CA ALA A 45 -7.22 -1.35 -10.60
C ALA A 45 -8.28 -0.37 -11.17
N ALA A 46 -9.44 -0.88 -11.60
CA ALA A 46 -10.51 -0.07 -12.16
C ALA A 46 -11.25 0.70 -11.06
N ALA A 47 -11.49 0.06 -9.92
CA ALA A 47 -12.03 0.71 -8.74
C ALA A 47 -11.03 1.69 -8.11
N TRP A 48 -9.76 1.32 -8.04
CA TRP A 48 -8.70 2.20 -7.52
C TRP A 48 -8.64 3.54 -8.26
N LYS A 49 -8.83 3.53 -9.59
CA LYS A 49 -8.81 4.76 -10.37
C LYS A 49 -9.93 5.74 -9.98
N GLN A 50 -11.06 5.23 -9.52
CA GLN A 50 -12.21 6.02 -9.07
C GLN A 50 -12.04 6.49 -7.62
N GLU A 51 -11.38 5.68 -6.79
CA GLU A 51 -11.22 5.91 -5.36
C GLU A 51 -9.80 6.35 -4.95
N ARG A 52 -9.00 6.83 -5.91
CA ARG A 52 -7.56 7.06 -5.74
C ARG A 52 -7.25 7.97 -4.56
N GLU A 53 -8.04 9.02 -4.36
CA GLU A 53 -7.89 9.99 -3.27
C GLU A 53 -8.08 9.37 -1.88
N HIS A 54 -8.86 8.29 -1.78
CA HIS A 54 -9.09 7.55 -0.54
C HIS A 54 -8.03 6.47 -0.28
N CYS A 55 -7.20 6.13 -1.27
CA CYS A 55 -6.21 5.07 -1.19
C CYS A 55 -4.89 5.54 -0.56
N ARG A 56 -4.98 5.97 0.71
CA ARG A 56 -3.83 6.41 1.53
C ARG A 56 -3.00 5.23 2.04
N VAL A 57 -1.69 5.44 2.20
CA VAL A 57 -0.76 4.53 2.89
C VAL A 57 -0.08 5.24 4.05
N ARG A 58 0.21 4.48 5.11
CA ARG A 58 1.01 4.84 6.26
C ARG A 58 2.10 3.79 6.43
N ARG A 59 3.37 4.20 6.46
CA ARG A 59 4.49 3.37 6.89
C ARG A 59 4.74 3.68 8.37
N PHE A 60 4.82 2.64 9.18
CA PHE A 60 5.16 2.74 10.60
C PHE A 60 6.44 1.94 10.85
N TRP A 61 7.40 2.52 11.58
CA TRP A 61 8.73 1.93 11.80
C TRP A 61 9.20 2.11 13.25
N GLY A 62 8.65 1.29 14.15
CA GLY A 62 8.99 1.32 15.57
C GLY A 62 8.55 2.62 16.24
N LEU A 63 9.52 3.43 16.66
CA LEU A 63 9.30 4.73 17.33
C LEU A 63 9.54 5.93 16.39
N GLU A 64 9.89 5.68 15.13
CA GLU A 64 10.06 6.73 14.12
C GLU A 64 8.72 7.38 13.78
N ALA A 65 8.76 8.60 13.24
CA ALA A 65 7.58 9.24 12.70
C ALA A 65 7.03 8.42 11.53
N ASP A 66 5.71 8.34 11.43
CA ASP A 66 5.07 7.62 10.34
C ASP A 66 5.21 8.40 9.02
N ASP A 67 5.55 7.70 7.93
CA ASP A 67 5.48 8.28 6.59
C ASP A 67 4.09 8.06 5.99
N VAL A 68 3.53 9.10 5.37
CA VAL A 68 2.20 9.05 4.74
C VAL A 68 2.31 9.27 3.24
N GLY A 69 1.46 8.57 2.49
CA GLY A 69 1.47 8.63 1.04
C GLY A 69 0.21 8.09 0.40
N HIS A 70 0.35 7.65 -0.85
CA HIS A 70 -0.71 7.05 -1.65
C HIS A 70 -0.30 5.72 -2.28
N LEU A 71 -1.27 4.80 -2.39
CA LEU A 71 -1.17 3.63 -3.26
C LEU A 71 -1.35 4.08 -4.71
N VAL A 72 -0.41 3.73 -5.58
CA VAL A 72 -0.45 4.05 -7.01
C VAL A 72 -0.36 2.80 -7.88
N HIS A 73 -1.16 2.78 -8.95
CA HIS A 73 -1.07 1.80 -10.03
C HIS A 73 -0.20 2.36 -11.16
N ARG A 74 0.91 1.68 -11.48
CA ARG A 74 1.87 2.13 -12.49
C ARG A 74 1.59 1.51 -13.88
N PRO A 75 2.07 2.14 -14.97
CA PRO A 75 2.12 1.48 -16.27
C PRO A 75 2.82 0.13 -16.16
N GLY A 76 2.21 -0.91 -16.72
CA GLY A 76 2.71 -2.29 -16.62
C GLY A 76 2.10 -3.14 -15.49
N GLY A 77 1.12 -2.61 -14.75
CA GLY A 77 0.29 -3.41 -13.83
C GLY A 77 0.83 -3.54 -12.41
N SER A 78 1.99 -2.95 -12.12
CA SER A 78 2.57 -2.99 -10.77
C SER A 78 1.98 -1.93 -9.85
N TRP A 79 1.87 -2.27 -8.58
CA TRP A 79 1.48 -1.37 -7.49
C TRP A 79 2.70 -0.79 -6.78
N ALA A 80 2.55 0.41 -6.23
CA ALA A 80 3.58 1.04 -5.41
C ALA A 80 3.00 2.01 -4.38
N PHE A 81 3.82 2.34 -3.39
CA PHE A 81 3.58 3.44 -2.46
C PHE A 81 4.40 4.64 -2.89
N ILE A 82 3.78 5.81 -2.94
CA ILE A 82 4.45 7.10 -3.17
C ILE A 82 4.16 7.96 -1.95
N TYR A 83 5.23 8.41 -1.28
CA TYR A 83 5.13 9.23 -0.07
C TYR A 83 5.07 10.71 -0.44
N ASP A 84 4.20 11.44 0.26
CA ASP A 84 4.12 12.89 0.16
C ASP A 84 5.17 13.49 1.12
N ILE A 85 6.46 13.24 0.87
CA ILE A 85 7.55 13.81 1.67
C ILE A 85 7.75 15.26 1.25
N GLU A 86 7.39 16.20 2.14
CA GLU A 86 7.81 17.60 2.01
C GLU A 86 9.29 17.71 2.42
N GLY A 87 10.20 17.51 1.46
CA GLY A 87 11.63 17.76 1.67
C GLY A 87 12.52 16.87 0.82
N ASP A 88 13.22 17.52 -0.11
CA ASP A 88 14.29 17.07 -1.00
C ASP A 88 13.95 16.04 -2.09
N GLU A 89 14.31 16.47 -3.29
CA GLU A 89 14.20 15.81 -4.57
C GLU A 89 15.00 14.49 -4.62
N ASP A 90 14.51 13.58 -5.45
CA ASP A 90 15.19 12.38 -5.97
C ASP A 90 15.38 11.17 -5.02
N ASP A 91 14.94 10.01 -5.54
CA ASP A 91 15.20 8.65 -5.06
C ASP A 91 14.52 8.16 -3.76
N GLU A 92 13.25 7.76 -3.85
CA GLU A 92 12.75 6.66 -3.01
C GLU A 92 12.22 5.53 -3.90
N ALA A 93 12.96 4.42 -3.87
CA ALA A 93 12.76 3.25 -4.72
C ALA A 93 11.34 2.70 -4.58
N GLY A 94 10.59 2.77 -5.67
CA GLY A 94 9.27 2.17 -5.76
C GLY A 94 9.31 0.66 -5.50
N TYR A 95 8.80 0.22 -4.36
CA TYR A 95 8.57 -1.20 -4.07
C TYR A 95 7.63 -1.81 -5.12
N ARG A 96 8.00 -2.98 -5.65
CA ARG A 96 7.19 -3.79 -6.58
C ARG A 96 6.60 -4.98 -5.84
N PHE A 97 5.27 -5.09 -5.83
CA PHE A 97 4.61 -6.36 -5.55
C PHE A 97 4.52 -7.13 -6.89
N GLY A 98 5.03 -8.37 -6.90
CA GLY A 98 4.97 -9.29 -8.04
C GLY A 98 3.73 -10.16 -8.04
#